data_AF-A0A820K5I6-F1
#
_entry.id   AF-A0A820K5I6-F1
#
_cell.length_a   1.000
_cell.length_b   1.000
_cell.length_c   1.000
_cell.angle_alpha   90.00
_cell.angle_beta   90.00
_cell.angle_gamma   90.00
#
_symmetry.space_group_name_H-M   'P 1'
#
loop_
_entity.id
_entity.type
_entity.pdbx_description
1 polymer ?
#
loop_
_entity_poly.entity_id
_entity_poly.type
_entity_poly.pdbx_seq_one_letter_code
_entity_poly.pdbx_strand_id
1 'polypeptide(L)'
;MTNGVQLECLPPHSTTILQPLDVVTRTKVKTAWQKLLHQHKFKTNSAPIDKVKFAYLIKDLWQNNLLKSPCQGGFAKAGIYPFDP
;
A
#
# COMPACT_ATOMS: atom_id res chain seq x y z
N MET A 1 5.67 -27.40 12.81
CA MET A 1 4.52 -27.10 11.93
C MET A 1 4.83 -25.81 11.20
N THR A 2 5.18 -25.90 9.92
CA THR A 2 5.37 -24.74 9.05
C THR A 2 3.98 -24.17 8.76
N ASN A 3 3.73 -22.87 8.92
CA ASN A 3 2.40 -22.23 8.80
C ASN A 3 1.77 -22.31 7.39
N GLY A 4 2.20 -23.23 6.51
CA GLY A 4 1.77 -23.29 5.12
C GLY A 4 2.28 -22.12 4.26
N VAL A 5 3.30 -21.40 4.73
CA VAL A 5 3.87 -20.25 4.01
C VAL A 5 5.00 -20.72 3.11
N GLN A 6 4.89 -20.42 1.82
CA GLN A 6 5.96 -20.58 0.84
C GLN A 6 6.66 -19.23 0.62
N LEU A 7 8.00 -19.24 0.62
CA LEU A 7 8.81 -18.07 0.36
C LEU A 7 9.30 -18.11 -1.09
N GLU A 8 8.99 -17.06 -1.85
CA GLU A 8 9.48 -16.88 -3.21
C GLU A 8 10.72 -15.99 -3.23
N CYS A 9 11.81 -16.49 -3.81
CA CYS A 9 13.04 -15.72 -3.98
C CYS A 9 12.93 -14.84 -5.22
N LEU A 10 13.02 -13.51 -5.04
CA LEU A 10 13.07 -12.57 -6.14
C LEU A 10 14.52 -12.31 -6.56
N PRO A 11 14.81 -12.16 -7.87
CA PRO A 11 16.11 -11.73 -8.37
C PRO A 11 16.56 -10.40 -7.73
N PRO A 12 17.87 -10.17 -7.59
CA PRO A 12 18.38 -8.88 -7.13
C PRO A 12 17.93 -7.74 -8.05
N HIS A 13 17.74 -6.55 -7.48
CA HIS A 13 17.33 -5.33 -8.18
C HIS A 13 15.97 -5.40 -8.91
N SER A 14 15.09 -6.32 -8.51
CA SER A 14 13.77 -6.51 -9.14
C SER A 14 12.60 -5.78 -8.45
N THR A 15 12.87 -4.92 -7.47
CA THR A 15 11.83 -4.23 -6.67
C THR A 15 10.78 -3.51 -7.51
N THR A 16 11.20 -2.82 -8.57
CA THR A 16 10.29 -2.04 -9.42
C THR A 16 9.48 -2.88 -10.41
N ILE A 17 9.73 -4.19 -10.47
CA ILE A 17 9.16 -5.09 -11.47
C ILE A 17 8.37 -6.21 -10.80
N LEU A 18 8.94 -6.89 -9.81
CA LEU A 18 8.39 -8.14 -9.26
C LEU A 18 7.80 -7.98 -7.86
N GLN A 19 7.99 -6.84 -7.17
CA GLN A 19 7.43 -6.63 -5.84
C GLN A 19 6.09 -5.90 -5.95
N PRO A 20 4.93 -6.57 -5.74
CA PRO A 20 3.60 -5.96 -5.92
C PRO A 20 3.42 -4.66 -5.14
N LEU A 21 4.01 -4.62 -3.94
CA LEU A 21 3.98 -3.46 -3.08
C LEU A 21 4.62 -2.23 -3.75
N ASP A 22 5.78 -2.37 -4.38
CA ASP A 22 6.50 -1.25 -4.97
C ASP A 22 6.01 -0.89 -6.38
N VAL A 23 5.52 -1.86 -7.16
CA VAL A 23 5.07 -1.65 -8.56
C VAL A 23 3.82 -0.77 -8.65
N VAL A 24 2.88 -0.89 -7.69
CA VAL A 24 1.62 -0.12 -7.69
C VAL A 24 1.25 0.38 -6.30
N THR A 25 1.23 -0.51 -5.32
CA THR A 25 0.54 -0.25 -4.05
C THR A 25 1.16 0.93 -3.31
N ARG A 26 2.49 1.02 -3.23
CA ARG A 26 3.24 2.09 -2.55
C ARG A 26 2.91 3.47 -3.11
N THR A 27 2.87 3.62 -4.43
CA THR A 27 2.51 4.89 -5.06
C THR A 27 1.07 5.29 -4.72
N LYS A 28 0.13 4.34 -4.78
CA LYS A 28 -1.27 4.58 -4.42
C LYS A 28 -1.44 4.96 -2.94
N VAL A 29 -0.77 4.24 -2.04
CA VAL A 29 -0.70 4.55 -0.60
C VAL A 29 -0.18 5.96 -0.39
N LYS A 30 0.95 6.32 -1.02
CA LYS A 30 1.57 7.63 -0.89
C LYS A 30 0.65 8.77 -1.33
N THR A 31 -0.01 8.62 -2.49
CA THR A 31 -0.96 9.62 -3.00
C THR A 31 -2.18 9.75 -2.10
N ALA A 32 -2.77 8.65 -1.67
CA ALA A 32 -3.92 8.67 -0.77
C ALA A 32 -3.56 9.29 0.59
N TRP A 33 -2.37 8.98 1.11
CA TRP A 33 -1.85 9.56 2.34
C TRP A 33 -1.67 11.08 2.24
N GLN A 34 -1.08 11.57 1.14
CA GLN A 34 -0.93 13.01 0.91
C GLN A 34 -2.27 13.73 0.88
N LYS A 35 -3.28 13.15 0.21
CA LYS A 35 -4.65 13.68 0.19
C LYS A 35 -5.26 13.74 1.58
N LEU A 36 -5.11 12.67 2.36
CA LEU A 36 -5.65 12.56 3.72
C LEU A 36 -4.98 13.57 4.66
N LEU A 37 -3.65 13.74 4.56
CA LEU A 37 -2.93 14.78 5.31
C LEU A 37 -3.40 16.18 4.95
N HIS A 38 -3.62 16.47 3.66
CA HIS A 38 -4.13 17.77 3.23
C HIS A 38 -5.52 18.06 3.82
N GLN A 39 -6.43 17.08 3.76
CA GLN A 39 -7.75 17.19 4.36
C GLN A 39 -7.71 17.36 5.88
N HIS A 40 -6.82 16.63 6.56
CA HIS A 40 -6.64 16.75 8.00
C HIS A 40 -6.18 18.17 8.38
N LYS A 41 -5.14 18.67 7.71
CA LYS A 41 -4.63 20.04 7.93
C LYS A 41 -5.71 21.09 7.72
N PHE A 42 -6.50 20.97 6.66
CA PHE A 42 -7.58 21.90 6.37
C PHE A 42 -8.66 21.91 7.46
N LYS A 43 -9.02 20.73 7.99
CA LYS A 43 -10.07 20.60 9.02
C LYS A 43 -9.62 21.04 10.41
N THR A 44 -8.37 20.79 10.78
CA THR A 44 -7.88 21.02 12.15
C THR A 44 -7.05 22.29 12.29
N ASN A 45 -6.70 22.93 11.16
CA ASN A 45 -5.73 24.02 11.08
C ASN A 45 -4.42 23.68 11.84
N SER A 46 -4.03 22.40 11.85
CA SER A 46 -2.96 21.89 12.70
C SER A 46 -1.95 21.08 11.88
N ALA A 47 -0.68 21.42 12.06
CA ALA A 47 0.49 20.66 11.65
C ALA A 47 1.65 20.99 12.61
N PRO A 48 2.57 20.07 12.93
CA PRO A 48 2.71 18.68 12.45
C PRO A 48 1.83 17.64 13.17
N ILE A 49 1.70 16.44 12.58
CA ILE A 49 1.01 15.30 13.20
C ILE A 49 1.96 14.51 14.12
N ASP A 50 1.47 14.12 15.29
CA ASP A 50 2.18 13.22 16.21
C ASP A 50 1.93 11.73 15.86
N LYS A 51 2.60 10.82 16.58
CA LYS A 51 2.48 9.36 16.37
C LYS A 51 1.07 8.83 16.63
N VAL A 52 0.34 9.44 17.56
CA VAL A 52 -1.02 9.01 17.92
C VAL A 52 -1.97 9.36 16.79
N LYS A 53 -1.93 10.61 16.29
CA LYS A 53 -2.70 11.06 15.13
C LYS A 53 -2.33 10.26 13.89
N PHE A 54 -1.05 9.97 13.67
CA PHE A 54 -0.61 9.11 12.58
C PHE A 54 -1.31 7.75 12.60
N ALA A 55 -1.36 7.08 13.75
CA ALA A 55 -2.00 5.77 13.89
C ALA A 55 -3.52 5.80 13.55
N TYR A 56 -4.22 6.87 13.93
CA TYR A 56 -5.63 7.04 13.55
C TYR A 56 -5.81 7.28 12.06
N LEU A 57 -4.99 8.16 11.48
CA LEU A 57 -5.07 8.52 10.06
C LEU A 57 -4.68 7.34 9.15
N ILE A 58 -3.71 6.52 9.54
CA ILE A 58 -3.31 5.35 8.74
C ILE A 58 -4.37 4.23 8.81
N LYS A 59 -5.06 4.07 9.94
CA LYS A 59 -6.19 3.13 10.05
C LYS A 59 -7.30 3.51 9.06
N ASP A 60 -7.66 4.78 9.02
CA ASP A 60 -8.65 5.31 8.08
C ASP A 60 -8.22 5.11 6.62
N LEU A 61 -6.94 5.42 6.31
CA LEU A 61 -6.36 5.17 5.00
C LEU A 61 -6.51 3.70 4.58
N TRP A 62 -6.16 2.78 5.49
CA TRP A 62 -6.19 1.34 5.22
C TRP A 62 -7.61 0.85 4.95
N GLN A 63 -8.56 1.24 5.80
CA GLN A 63 -9.95 0.83 5.72
C GLN A 63 -10.65 1.35 4.46
N ASN A 64 -10.37 2.58 4.06
CA ASN A 64 -11.15 3.27 3.02
C ASN A 64 -10.47 3.38 1.65
N ASN A 65 -9.14 3.22 1.55
CA ASN A 65 -8.40 3.49 0.30
C ASN A 65 -7.54 2.33 -0.23
N LEU A 66 -7.30 1.27 0.55
CA LEU A 66 -6.33 0.22 0.18
C LEU A 66 -6.92 -1.18 0.04
N LEU A 67 -8.13 -1.43 0.53
CA LEU A 67 -8.50 -2.78 0.93
C LEU A 67 -8.79 -3.78 -0.20
N LYS A 68 -8.93 -3.40 -1.48
CA LYS A 68 -9.13 -4.39 -2.57
C LYS A 68 -8.45 -4.07 -3.90
N SER A 69 -8.78 -2.96 -4.56
CA SER A 69 -8.37 -2.78 -5.96
C SER A 69 -6.87 -2.52 -6.19
N PRO A 70 -6.16 -1.71 -5.36
CA PRO A 70 -4.75 -1.43 -5.60
C PRO A 70 -3.82 -2.62 -5.31
N CYS A 71 -4.19 -3.45 -4.33
CA CYS A 71 -3.42 -4.63 -3.97
C CYS A 71 -3.49 -5.67 -5.08
N GLN A 72 -4.70 -6.04 -5.52
CA GLN A 72 -4.88 -7.01 -6.61
C GLN A 72 -4.22 -6.56 -7.91
N GLY A 73 -4.38 -5.29 -8.28
CA GLY A 73 -3.71 -4.73 -9.46
C GLY A 73 -2.18 -4.69 -9.35
N GLY A 74 -1.63 -4.57 -8.13
CA GLY A 74 -0.19 -4.65 -7.88
C GLY A 74 0.36 -6.05 -8.14
N PHE A 75 -0.35 -7.08 -7.70
CA PHE A 75 0.01 -8.48 -7.96
C PHE A 75 -0.04 -8.80 -9.47
N ALA A 76 -1.12 -8.41 -10.15
CA ALA A 76 -1.22 -8.54 -11.61
C ALA A 76 -0.12 -7.82 -12.37
N LYS A 77 0.18 -6.57 -12.01
CA LYS A 77 1.24 -5.81 -12.68
C LYS A 77 2.64 -6.35 -12.40
N ALA A 78 2.84 -7.01 -11.27
CA ALA A 78 4.08 -7.72 -10.96
C ALA A 78 4.19 -9.11 -11.63
N GLY A 79 3.20 -9.50 -12.45
CA GLY A 79 3.15 -10.82 -13.09
C GLY A 79 2.72 -11.95 -12.16
N ILE A 80 2.31 -11.63 -10.92
CA ILE A 80 1.83 -12.59 -9.93
C ILE A 80 0.30 -12.63 -10.01
N TYR A 81 -0.23 -13.19 -11.08
CA TYR A 81 -1.67 -13.33 -11.29
C TYR A 81 -1.99 -14.61 -12.03
N PRO A 82 -3.13 -15.26 -11.75
CA PRO A 82 -3.51 -16.50 -12.42
C PRO A 82 -3.51 -16.32 -13.94
N PHE A 83 -2.94 -17.28 -14.65
CA PHE A 83 -3.06 -17.34 -16.10
C PHE A 83 -4.48 -17.81 -16.46
N ASP A 84 -5.15 -17.08 -17.35
CA ASP A 84 -6.50 -17.38 -17.86
C ASP A 84 -6.41 -17.52 -19.40
N PRO A 85 -6.35 -18.75 -19.95
CA PRO A 85 -6.13 -19.03 -21.37
C PRO A 85 -7.34 -18.77 -22.28
#